data_AF-A0A3N5SA95-F1
#
_entry.id   AF-A0A3N5SA95-F1
#
_cell.length_a   1.000
_cell.length_b   1.000
_cell.length_c   1.000
_cell.angle_alpha   90.00
_cell.angle_beta   90.00
_cell.angle_gamma   90.00
#
_symmetry.space_group_name_H-M   'P 1'
#
loop_
_entity.id
_entity.type
_entity.pdbx_description
1 polymer ?
#
loop_
_entity_poly.entity_id
_entity_poly.type
_entity_poly.pdbx_seq_one_letter_code
_entity_poly.pdbx_strand_id
1 'polypeptide(L)'
;MTKYQKRISDPVLDRIFRYSGIDLEITSAEEEARLIHLAVVYELSLKDKRSSPVDKRTLLIDIGGCSVEVTISTGQNIISRDNSGMGMVRQRGPCLVPRPAA
;
A
#
# COMPACT_ATOMS: atom_id res chain seq x y z
N MET A 1 1.21 -17.45 11.20
CA MET A 1 2.10 -16.63 10.36
C MET A 1 2.10 -17.22 8.96
N THR A 2 1.26 -16.70 8.08
CA THR A 2 0.98 -17.28 6.76
C THR A 2 2.06 -16.84 5.78
N LYS A 3 2.71 -17.81 5.12
CA LYS A 3 3.86 -17.61 4.23
C LYS A 3 3.47 -16.79 2.99
N TYR A 4 3.91 -15.53 2.95
CA TYR A 4 3.87 -14.69 1.75
C TYR A 4 5.23 -14.78 1.06
N GLN A 5 5.47 -15.81 0.23
CA GLN A 5 6.73 -15.87 -0.51
C GLN A 5 6.66 -16.68 -1.79
N LYS A 6 6.91 -16.00 -2.93
CA LYS A 6 7.80 -16.40 -4.05
C LYS A 6 7.48 -15.59 -5.30
N ARG A 7 8.18 -14.46 -5.52
CA ARG A 7 8.57 -14.02 -6.88
C ARG A 7 9.55 -12.85 -6.93
N ILE A 8 9.70 -12.07 -5.86
CA ILE A 8 10.89 -11.24 -5.63
C ILE A 8 11.80 -12.11 -4.75
N SER A 9 12.71 -12.79 -5.40
CA SER A 9 13.51 -13.88 -4.85
C SER A 9 14.46 -13.38 -3.76
N ASP A 10 14.62 -14.19 -2.72
CA ASP A 10 15.63 -14.15 -1.64
C ASP A 10 16.96 -13.42 -1.99
N PRO A 11 17.57 -13.63 -3.18
CA PRO A 11 18.85 -12.98 -3.52
C PRO A 11 18.83 -11.46 -3.61
N VAL A 12 17.68 -10.83 -3.92
CA VAL A 12 17.60 -9.37 -3.99
C VAL A 12 17.55 -8.76 -2.59
N LEU A 13 16.75 -9.35 -1.71
CA LEU A 13 16.63 -8.91 -0.31
C LEU A 13 17.96 -9.10 0.42
N ASP A 14 18.57 -10.28 0.27
CA ASP A 14 19.88 -10.57 0.84
C ASP A 14 20.98 -9.64 0.28
N ARG A 15 20.94 -9.30 -1.01
CA ARG A 15 21.86 -8.31 -1.57
C ARG A 15 21.64 -6.93 -0.95
N ILE A 16 20.40 -6.49 -0.76
CA ILE A 16 20.15 -5.18 -0.14
C ILE A 16 20.69 -5.19 1.29
N PHE A 17 20.37 -6.21 2.09
CA PHE A 17 20.87 -6.35 3.46
C PHE A 17 22.40 -6.33 3.53
N ARG A 18 23.09 -7.12 2.70
CA ARG A 18 24.56 -7.17 2.69
C ARG A 18 25.23 -5.85 2.33
N TYR A 19 24.60 -5.04 1.48
CA TYR A 19 25.16 -3.76 1.05
C TYR A 19 24.79 -2.58 1.95
N SER A 20 23.58 -2.55 2.52
CA SER A 20 23.08 -1.41 3.29
C SER A 20 22.94 -1.67 4.79
N GLY A 21 22.93 -2.93 5.23
CA GLY A 21 22.55 -3.33 6.58
C GLY A 21 21.06 -3.17 6.88
N ILE A 22 20.24 -2.83 5.88
CA ILE A 22 18.79 -2.63 6.03
C ILE A 22 18.09 -3.96 5.77
N ASP A 23 17.38 -4.45 6.77
CA ASP A 23 16.49 -5.59 6.63
C ASP A 23 15.15 -5.13 6.04
N LEU A 24 14.72 -5.78 4.97
CA LEU A 24 13.53 -5.39 4.21
C LEU A 24 12.39 -6.36 4.47
N GLU A 25 11.26 -5.82 4.90
CA GLU A 25 10.00 -6.55 5.01
C GLU A 25 9.13 -6.31 3.78
N ILE A 26 8.66 -7.38 3.15
CA ILE A 26 7.66 -7.28 2.08
C ILE A 26 6.29 -7.09 2.71
N THR A 27 5.66 -5.96 2.42
CA THR A 27 4.30 -5.65 2.89
C THR A 27 3.23 -6.33 2.03
N SER A 28 2.07 -6.61 2.62
CA SER A 28 0.88 -6.99 1.86
C SER A 28 0.22 -5.75 1.25
N ALA A 29 -0.61 -5.94 0.22
CA ALA A 29 -1.38 -4.85 -0.38
C ALA A 29 -2.34 -4.19 0.64
N GLU A 30 -2.87 -4.98 1.58
CA GLU A 30 -3.73 -4.46 2.65
C GLU A 30 -2.96 -3.52 3.59
N GLU A 31 -1.73 -3.88 3.94
CA GLU A 31 -0.89 -3.05 4.80
C GLU A 31 -0.38 -1.81 4.06
N GLU A 32 -0.06 -1.92 2.77
CA GLU A 32 0.27 -0.78 1.91
C GLU A 32 -0.88 0.26 1.90
N ALA A 33 -2.10 -0.17 1.58
CA ALA A 33 -3.27 0.70 1.59
C ALA A 33 -3.54 1.34 2.98
N ARG A 34 -3.28 0.61 4.07
CA ARG A 34 -3.38 1.14 5.43
C ARG A 34 -2.31 2.19 5.72
N LEU A 35 -1.07 1.96 5.33
CA LEU A 35 0.05 2.90 5.54
C LEU A 35 -0.15 4.19 4.73
N ILE A 36 -0.63 4.09 3.48
CA ILE A 36 -0.99 5.24 2.64
C ILE A 36 -2.06 6.09 3.33
N HIS A 37 -3.15 5.47 3.79
CA HIS A 37 -4.21 6.19 4.51
C HIS A 37 -3.68 6.87 5.78
N LEU A 38 -2.83 6.18 6.55
CA LEU A 38 -2.24 6.74 7.76
C LEU A 38 -1.42 8.00 7.44
N ALA A 39 -0.60 7.95 6.38
CA ALA A 39 0.20 9.08 5.93
C ALA A 39 -0.69 10.26 5.49
N VAL A 40 -1.73 10.01 4.70
CA VAL A 40 -2.63 11.07 4.22
C VAL A 40 -3.45 11.69 5.35
N VAL A 41 -3.96 10.89 6.29
CA VAL A 41 -4.66 11.40 7.47
C VAL A 41 -3.76 12.27 8.34
N TYR A 42 -2.50 11.87 8.49
CA TYR A 42 -1.50 12.63 9.24
C TYR A 42 -1.18 13.96 8.56
N GLU A 43 -0.87 13.93 7.27
CA GLU A 43 -0.41 15.11 6.52
C GLU A 43 -1.54 16.11 6.29
N LEU A 44 -2.72 15.65 5.84
CA LEU A 44 -3.84 16.52 5.51
C LEU A 44 -4.69 16.92 6.72
N SER A 45 -4.28 16.51 7.92
CA SER A 45 -5.01 16.79 9.17
C SER A 45 -6.52 16.52 9.01
N LEU A 46 -6.89 15.38 8.43
CA LEU A 46 -8.30 14.97 8.21
C LEU A 46 -9.10 14.79 9.52
N LYS A 47 -8.49 15.15 10.65
CA LYS A 47 -9.04 15.20 12.01
C LYS A 47 -9.56 16.58 12.41
N ASP A 48 -9.39 17.62 11.60
CA ASP A 48 -9.52 19.00 12.10
C ASP A 48 -10.96 19.40 12.48
N LYS A 49 -11.09 19.87 13.72
CA LYS A 49 -12.33 20.03 14.49
C LYS A 49 -13.14 21.28 14.16
N ARG A 50 -12.74 22.04 13.12
CA ARG A 50 -13.32 23.37 12.81
C ARG A 50 -14.19 23.42 11.55
N SER A 51 -14.11 22.41 10.69
CA SER A 51 -15.08 22.20 9.61
C SER A 51 -16.06 21.13 10.05
N SER A 52 -17.36 21.45 10.02
CA SER A 52 -18.53 20.62 10.39
C SER A 52 -18.28 19.10 10.51
N PRO A 53 -18.73 18.43 11.59
CA PRO A 53 -18.56 16.99 11.87
C PRO A 53 -19.40 16.08 10.95
N VAL A 54 -19.55 16.45 9.68
CA VAL A 54 -19.92 15.51 8.64
C VAL A 54 -18.70 14.65 8.41
N ASP A 55 -18.82 13.36 8.73
CA ASP A 55 -17.91 12.29 8.36
C ASP A 55 -17.34 12.53 6.95
N LYS A 56 -16.15 13.14 6.85
CA LYS A 56 -15.53 13.44 5.55
C LYS A 56 -15.11 12.12 4.91
N ARG A 57 -16.04 11.57 4.12
CA ARG A 57 -15.79 10.41 3.28
C ARG A 57 -14.70 10.78 2.30
N THR A 58 -13.58 10.10 2.42
CA THR A 58 -12.38 10.30 1.61
C THR A 58 -12.15 9.05 0.80
N LEU A 59 -12.02 9.23 -0.52
CA LEU A 59 -11.57 8.20 -1.45
C LEU A 59 -10.09 8.47 -1.74
N LEU A 60 -9.23 7.55 -1.33
CA LEU A 60 -7.82 7.54 -1.66
C LEU A 60 -7.61 6.60 -2.83
N ILE A 61 -6.87 7.07 -3.83
CA ILE A 61 -6.43 6.28 -4.98
C ILE A 61 -4.93 6.49 -5.07
N ASP A 62 -4.16 5.45 -4.76
CA ASP A 62 -2.73 5.42 -5.04
C ASP A 62 -2.51 4.64 -6.34
N ILE A 63 -1.79 5.25 -7.29
CA ILE A 63 -1.52 4.66 -8.60
C ILE A 63 -0.03 4.34 -8.67
N GLY A 64 0.30 3.13 -8.25
CA GLY A 64 1.65 2.61 -8.30
C GLY A 64 2.09 2.21 -9.71
N GLY A 65 3.33 1.72 -9.78
CA GLY A 65 3.86 1.14 -11.01
C GLY A 65 3.13 -0.14 -11.41
N CYS A 66 2.66 -0.92 -10.45
CA CYS A 66 2.25 -2.31 -10.69
C CYS A 66 0.94 -2.72 -10.04
N SER A 67 0.49 -1.92 -9.08
CA SER A 67 -0.79 -2.04 -8.41
C SER A 67 -1.41 -0.64 -8.29
N VAL A 68 -2.72 -0.65 -8.02
CA VAL A 68 -3.51 0.53 -7.65
C VAL A 68 -4.24 0.18 -6.37
N GLU A 69 -4.07 1.00 -5.35
CA GLU A 69 -4.68 0.83 -4.04
C GLU A 69 -5.80 1.84 -3.90
N VAL A 70 -7.01 1.35 -3.60
CA VAL A 70 -8.20 2.18 -3.45
C VAL A 70 -8.71 2.03 -2.02
N THR A 71 -8.81 3.14 -1.29
CA THR A 71 -9.27 3.14 0.10
C THR A 71 -10.40 4.14 0.31
N ILE A 72 -11.53 3.69 0.85
CA ILE A 72 -12.61 4.56 1.32
C ILE A 72 -12.49 4.69 2.84
N SER A 73 -12.48 5.91 3.34
CA SER A 73 -12.34 6.19 4.78
C SER A 73 -13.24 7.32 5.25
N THR A 74 -13.53 7.36 6.55
CA THR A 74 -14.13 8.48 7.27
C THR A 74 -13.16 8.97 8.33
N GLY A 75 -12.40 10.01 7.99
CA GLY A 75 -11.30 10.50 8.81
C GLY A 75 -10.28 9.38 9.10
N GLN A 76 -10.23 8.93 10.36
CA GLN A 76 -9.27 7.90 10.80
C GLN A 76 -9.73 6.45 10.54
N ASN A 77 -11.00 6.24 10.20
CA ASN A 77 -11.54 4.89 10.03
C ASN A 77 -11.60 4.52 8.56
N ILE A 78 -11.04 3.36 8.22
CA ILE A 78 -11.17 2.81 6.87
C ILE A 78 -12.44 1.99 6.80
N ILE A 79 -13.29 2.31 5.82
CA ILE A 79 -14.56 1.63 5.55
C ILE A 79 -14.30 0.43 4.63
N SER A 80 -13.52 0.64 3.57
CA SER A 80 -13.17 -0.41 2.62
C SER A 80 -11.81 -0.14 1.99
N ARG A 81 -11.14 -1.21 1.57
CA ARG A 81 -9.92 -1.18 0.78
C ARG A 81 -10.07 -2.18 -0.35
N ASP A 82 -9.50 -1.85 -1.48
CA ASP A 82 -9.32 -2.77 -2.59
C ASP A 82 -7.94 -2.54 -3.21
N ASN A 83 -7.42 -3.56 -3.85
CA ASN A 83 -6.18 -3.46 -4.62
C ASN A 83 -6.40 -4.10 -5.98
N SER A 84 -5.93 -3.42 -7.02
CA SER A 84 -5.95 -3.94 -8.37
C SER A 84 -4.53 -4.24 -8.80
N GLY A 85 -4.32 -5.39 -9.43
CA GLY A 85 -3.08 -5.73 -10.11
C GLY A 85 -2.89 -4.98 -11.43
N MET A 86 -3.18 -3.68 -11.45
CA MET A 86 -2.99 -2.76 -12.57
C MET A 86 -2.01 -1.67 -12.15
N GLY A 87 -1.24 -1.08 -13.07
CA GLY A 87 -0.32 0.00 -12.71
C GLY A 87 0.43 0.53 -13.93
N MET A 88 1.11 1.67 -13.80
CA MET A 88 1.72 2.37 -14.94
C MET A 88 2.72 1.51 -15.71
N VAL A 89 3.59 0.78 -15.00
CA VAL A 89 4.60 -0.12 -15.58
C VAL A 89 3.94 -1.39 -16.09
N ARG A 90 3.02 -1.97 -15.30
CA ARG A 90 2.33 -3.22 -15.66
C ARG A 90 1.51 -3.10 -16.94
N GLN A 91 0.93 -1.94 -17.20
CA GLN A 91 0.20 -1.67 -18.44
C GLN A 91 1.10 -1.58 -19.68
N ARG A 92 2.42 -1.39 -19.48
CA ARG A 92 3.42 -1.32 -20.55
C ARG A 92 4.28 -2.57 -20.69
N GLY A 93 4.20 -3.52 -19.76
CA GLY A 93 4.99 -4.75 -19.78
C GLY A 93 4.93 -5.55 -18.47
N PRO A 94 5.72 -6.63 -18.34
CA PRO A 94 5.76 -7.43 -17.13
C PRO A 94 6.18 -6.57 -15.92
N CYS A 95 5.40 -6.61 -14.84
CA CYS A 95 5.84 -6.10 -13.56
C CYS A 95 5.85 -7.20 -12.49
N LEU A 96 6.97 -7.30 -11.80
CA LEU A 96 7.17 -8.15 -10.63
C LEU A 96 6.48 -7.52 -9.42
N VAL A 97 5.39 -8.14 -8.97
CA VAL A 97 4.90 -7.96 -7.60
C VAL A 97 4.87 -9.31 -6.91
N PRO A 98 5.12 -9.38 -5.59
CA PRO A 98 4.79 -10.55 -4.79
C PRO A 98 3.28 -10.77 -4.86
N ARG A 99 2.83 -11.92 -5.37
CA ARG A 99 1.42 -12.32 -5.26
C ARG A 99 1.22 -13.15 -4.00
N PRO A 100 0.06 -13.08 -3.34
CA PRO A 100 -0.31 -14.07 -2.34
C PRO A 100 -0.25 -15.46 -2.97
N ALA A 101 0.23 -16.45 -2.21
CA ALA A 101 0.06 -17.84 -2.60
C ALA A 101 -1.45 -18.14 -2.65
N ALA A 102 -1.91 -18.69 -3.78
CA ALA A 102 -3.25 -19.26 -3.90
C ALA A 102 -3.35 -20.55 -3.08
#